data_AF-A0A0W0MW55-F1
#
_entry.id   AF-A0A0W0MW55-F1
#
_cell.length_a   1.000
_cell.length_b   1.000
_cell.length_c   1.000
_cell.angle_alpha   90.00
_cell.angle_beta   90.00
_cell.angle_gamma   90.00
#
_symmetry.space_group_name_H-M   'P 1'
#
loop_
_entity.id
_entity.type
_entity.pdbx_description
1 polymer ?
#
loop_
_entity_poly.entity_id
_entity_poly.type
_entity_poly.pdbx_seq_one_letter_code
_entity_poly.pdbx_strand_id
1 'polypeptide(L)'
;MKPKDKATNYKPAEDREKDLKLALYRIQKGRARTGETKVTIAAVAREAGVSTALIHNHYPRIAEAIREALGRSSRAMRDVKQQDLIAERKKSAAYRQEIEELRAKVAHLASVNEVLLDENRVLKAKLSDRKVVDLASRKPHG
;
A
#
# COMPACT_ATOMS: atom_id res chain seq x y z
N MET A 1 63.99 11.20 -28.47
CA MET A 1 62.78 11.16 -27.63
C MET A 1 62.21 9.75 -27.69
N LYS A 2 62.10 9.02 -26.57
CA LYS A 2 61.46 7.69 -26.56
C LYS A 2 59.93 7.86 -26.55
N PRO A 3 59.16 7.08 -27.34
CA PRO A 3 57.71 7.09 -27.24
C PRO A 3 57.30 6.49 -25.89
N LYS A 4 56.41 7.18 -25.16
CA LYS A 4 55.79 6.63 -23.95
C LYS A 4 54.71 5.65 -24.40
N ASP A 5 54.97 4.36 -24.26
CA ASP A 5 53.96 3.32 -24.38
C ASP A 5 52.90 3.55 -23.30
N LYS A 6 51.79 4.18 -23.69
CA LYS A 6 50.57 4.22 -22.87
C LYS A 6 49.98 2.82 -22.91
N ALA A 7 50.38 1.96 -21.97
CA ALA A 7 49.75 0.66 -21.78
C ALA A 7 48.24 0.89 -21.61
N THR A 8 47.45 0.49 -22.60
CA THR A 8 45.99 0.56 -22.54
C THR A 8 45.52 -0.43 -21.49
N ASN A 9 45.18 0.07 -20.31
CA ASN A 9 44.67 -0.71 -19.18
C ASN A 9 43.22 -1.17 -19.46
N TYR A 10 43.04 -1.99 -20.51
CA TYR A 10 41.75 -2.55 -20.88
C TYR A 10 41.58 -3.89 -20.19
N LYS A 11 40.52 -4.01 -19.37
CA LYS A 11 40.12 -5.30 -18.80
C LYS A 11 39.67 -6.24 -19.92
N PRO A 12 40.01 -7.54 -19.89
CA PRO A 12 39.47 -8.53 -20.81
C PRO A 12 37.93 -8.48 -20.85
N ALA A 13 37.36 -8.76 -22.03
CA ALA A 13 35.92 -8.67 -22.25
C ALA A 13 35.11 -9.56 -21.29
N GLU A 14 35.65 -10.75 -20.96
CA GLU A 14 35.05 -11.71 -20.02
C GLU A 14 35.01 -11.19 -18.58
N ASP A 15 36.09 -10.58 -18.10
CA ASP A 15 36.14 -10.05 -16.74
C ASP A 15 35.20 -8.86 -16.57
N ARG A 16 35.06 -8.05 -17.62
CA ARG A 16 34.08 -6.97 -17.66
C ARG A 16 32.64 -7.49 -17.73
N GLU A 17 32.39 -8.60 -18.42
CA GLU A 17 31.08 -9.26 -18.41
C GLU A 17 30.72 -9.76 -17.00
N LYS A 18 31.68 -10.35 -16.28
CA LYS A 18 31.51 -10.77 -14.87
C LYS A 18 31.24 -9.57 -13.96
N ASP A 19 31.97 -8.47 -14.12
CA ASP A 19 31.75 -7.23 -13.37
C ASP A 19 30.33 -6.67 -13.59
N LEU A 20 29.83 -6.67 -14.83
CA LEU A 20 28.48 -6.23 -15.18
C LEU A 20 27.39 -7.13 -14.57
N LYS A 21 27.58 -8.45 -14.62
CA LYS A 21 26.67 -9.41 -13.96
C LYS A 21 26.65 -9.19 -12.44
N LEU A 22 27.82 -8.97 -11.83
CA LEU A 22 27.91 -8.71 -10.41
C LEU A 22 27.23 -7.38 -10.02
N ALA A 23 27.40 -6.32 -10.82
CA ALA A 23 26.71 -5.05 -10.63
C ALA A 23 25.18 -5.21 -10.69
N LEU A 24 24.68 -5.98 -11.67
CA LEU A 24 23.26 -6.32 -11.77
C LEU A 24 22.74 -7.01 -10.50
N TYR A 25 23.45 -8.03 -10.00
CA TYR A 25 23.06 -8.74 -8.79
C TYR A 25 23.11 -7.87 -7.54
N ARG A 26 24.09 -6.95 -7.44
CA ARG A 26 24.19 -6.00 -6.32
C ARG A 26 22.96 -5.09 -6.26
N ILE A 27 22.54 -4.54 -7.40
CA ILE A 27 21.35 -3.68 -7.47
C ILE A 27 20.09 -4.49 -7.13
N GLN A 28 19.94 -5.71 -7.66
CA GLN A 28 18.80 -6.58 -7.34
C GLN A 28 18.69 -6.91 -5.84
N LYS A 29 19.82 -7.05 -5.15
CA LYS A 29 19.86 -7.34 -3.71
C LYS A 29 19.91 -6.08 -2.84
N GLY A 30 19.79 -4.88 -3.42
CA GLY A 30 19.81 -3.62 -2.68
C GLY A 30 21.17 -3.26 -2.06
N ARG A 31 22.26 -3.85 -2.55
CA ARG A 31 23.64 -3.62 -2.08
C ARG A 31 24.47 -2.85 -3.11
N ALA A 32 23.81 -2.00 -3.90
CA ALA A 32 24.47 -1.14 -4.88
C ALA A 32 25.35 -0.11 -4.18
N ARG A 33 26.59 0.06 -4.64
CA ARG A 33 27.50 1.10 -4.15
C ARG A 33 26.99 2.50 -4.46
N THR A 34 26.23 2.63 -5.53
CA THR A 34 25.59 3.87 -5.99
C THR A 34 24.28 4.21 -5.27
N GLY A 35 23.76 3.31 -4.43
CA GLY A 35 22.47 3.49 -3.75
C GLY A 35 21.24 3.34 -4.65
N GLU A 36 21.41 2.89 -5.90
CA GLU A 36 20.29 2.67 -6.81
C GLU A 36 19.50 1.41 -6.44
N THR A 37 18.18 1.57 -6.36
CA THR A 37 17.23 0.50 -6.05
C THR A 37 16.60 -0.13 -7.28
N LYS A 38 16.58 0.59 -8.42
CA LYS A 38 15.97 0.13 -9.67
C LYS A 38 17.01 -0.44 -10.60
N VAL A 39 16.77 -1.67 -11.05
CA VAL A 39 17.60 -2.36 -12.04
C VAL A 39 17.36 -1.74 -13.43
N THR A 40 18.11 -0.71 -13.77
CA THR A 40 18.11 -0.09 -15.10
C THR A 40 19.49 -0.21 -15.76
N ILE A 41 19.56 -0.05 -17.08
CA ILE A 41 20.83 -0.12 -17.81
C ILE A 41 21.77 1.01 -17.37
N ALA A 42 21.22 2.21 -17.10
CA ALA A 42 21.97 3.31 -16.53
C ALA A 42 22.49 2.99 -15.12
N ALA A 43 21.66 2.34 -14.29
CA ALA A 43 22.06 1.93 -12.94
C ALA A 43 23.24 0.95 -12.96
N VAL A 44 23.14 -0.08 -13.79
CA VAL A 44 24.19 -1.10 -13.93
C VAL A 44 25.46 -0.48 -14.50
N ALA A 45 25.33 0.45 -15.47
CA ALA A 45 26.47 1.17 -16.03
C ALA A 45 27.20 2.02 -14.99
N ARG A 46 26.46 2.79 -14.18
CA ARG A 46 27.02 3.59 -13.08
C ARG A 46 27.68 2.73 -12.01
N GLU A 47 27.05 1.62 -11.63
CA GLU A 47 27.58 0.69 -10.63
C GLU A 47 28.86 -0.02 -11.09
N ALA A 48 28.95 -0.35 -12.38
CA ALA A 48 30.13 -0.99 -12.98
C ALA A 48 31.18 0.02 -13.49
N GLY A 49 30.89 1.32 -13.44
CA GLY A 49 31.79 2.38 -13.94
C GLY A 49 31.99 2.37 -15.45
N VAL A 50 30.99 1.93 -16.23
CA VAL A 50 31.04 1.89 -17.70
C VAL A 50 30.01 2.84 -18.32
N SER A 51 30.16 3.15 -19.61
CA SER A 51 29.13 3.88 -20.34
C SER A 51 27.94 2.98 -20.68
N THR A 52 26.75 3.56 -20.75
CA THR A 52 25.53 2.85 -21.18
C THR A 52 25.65 2.32 -22.60
N ALA A 53 26.29 3.08 -23.49
CA ALA A 53 26.55 2.68 -24.87
C ALA A 53 27.37 1.38 -24.97
N LEU A 54 28.32 1.17 -24.05
CA LEU A 54 29.13 -0.05 -24.04
C LEU A 54 28.27 -1.30 -23.78
N ILE A 55 27.30 -1.20 -22.86
CA ILE A 55 26.40 -2.32 -22.55
C ILE A 55 25.50 -2.63 -23.74
N HIS A 56 24.95 -1.61 -24.40
CA HIS A 56 24.08 -1.79 -25.56
C HIS A 56 24.81 -2.37 -26.78
N ASN A 57 26.04 -1.92 -27.05
CA ASN A 57 26.76 -2.27 -28.26
C ASN A 57 27.59 -3.56 -28.12
N HIS A 58 28.22 -3.77 -26.95
CA HIS A 58 29.18 -4.85 -26.76
C HIS A 58 28.64 -6.01 -25.92
N TYR A 59 27.58 -5.78 -25.13
CA TYR A 59 27.00 -6.79 -24.24
C TYR A 59 25.46 -6.90 -24.38
N PRO A 60 24.93 -7.19 -25.58
CA PRO A 60 23.48 -7.23 -25.83
C PRO A 60 22.76 -8.24 -24.92
N ARG A 61 23.39 -9.39 -24.64
CA ARG A 61 22.83 -10.42 -23.75
C ARG A 61 22.60 -9.93 -22.31
N ILE A 62 23.49 -9.07 -21.81
CA ILE A 62 23.33 -8.44 -20.48
C ILE A 62 22.23 -7.37 -20.54
N ALA A 63 22.18 -6.59 -21.62
CA ALA A 63 21.14 -5.58 -21.80
C ALA A 63 19.73 -6.20 -21.79
N GLU A 64 19.55 -7.36 -22.44
CA GLU A 64 18.30 -8.13 -22.41
C GLU A 64 17.96 -8.62 -21.01
N ALA A 65 18.92 -9.19 -20.28
CA ALA A 65 18.72 -9.65 -18.90
C ALA A 65 18.29 -8.50 -17.97
N ILE A 66 18.87 -7.30 -18.14
CA ILE A 66 18.48 -6.11 -17.38
C ILE A 66 17.03 -5.70 -17.72
N ARG A 67 16.66 -5.70 -19.01
CA ARG A 67 15.30 -5.36 -19.46
C ARG A 67 14.27 -6.36 -18.94
N GLU A 68 14.62 -7.64 -18.93
CA GLU A 68 13.74 -8.70 -18.41
C GLU A 68 13.53 -8.55 -16.90
N ALA A 69 14.60 -8.27 -16.14
CA ALA A 69 14.51 -7.98 -14.71
C ALA A 69 13.66 -6.73 -14.41
N LEU A 70 13.82 -5.68 -15.22
CA LEU A 70 12.99 -4.47 -15.13
C LEU A 70 11.51 -4.77 -15.43
N GLY A 71 11.23 -5.57 -16.46
CA GLY A 71 9.86 -5.94 -16.84
C GLY A 71 9.18 -6.87 -15.83
N ARG A 72 9.92 -7.78 -15.18
CA ARG A 72 9.40 -8.63 -14.09
C ARG A 72 9.08 -7.82 -12.85
N SER A 73 10.00 -6.94 -12.42
CA SER A 73 9.78 -6.08 -11.25
C SER A 73 8.62 -5.10 -11.43
N SER A 74 8.44 -4.54 -12.63
CA SER A 74 7.29 -3.68 -12.95
C SER A 74 5.95 -4.43 -12.89
N ARG A 75 5.89 -5.66 -13.41
CA ARG A 75 4.69 -6.51 -13.35
C ARG A 75 4.34 -6.89 -11.90
N ALA A 76 5.32 -7.38 -11.15
CA ALA A 76 5.12 -7.75 -9.75
C ALA A 76 4.61 -6.56 -8.89
N MET A 77 5.21 -5.37 -9.05
CA MET A 77 4.73 -4.18 -8.33
C MET A 77 3.31 -3.77 -8.74
N ARG A 78 2.96 -3.92 -10.03
CA ARG A 78 1.60 -3.63 -10.51
C ARG A 78 0.59 -4.58 -9.88
N ASP A 79 0.90 -5.87 -9.86
CA ASP A 79 -0.01 -6.91 -9.37
C ASP A 79 -0.27 -6.74 -7.86
N VAL A 80 0.77 -6.43 -7.07
CA VAL A 80 0.63 -6.10 -5.65
C VAL A 80 -0.27 -4.87 -5.47
N LYS A 81 0.00 -3.77 -6.18
CA LYS A 81 -0.81 -2.56 -6.09
C LYS A 81 -2.27 -2.79 -6.48
N GLN A 82 -2.51 -3.65 -7.47
CA GLN A 82 -3.85 -4.00 -7.91
C GLN A 82 -4.58 -4.84 -6.84
N GLN A 83 -3.89 -5.78 -6.20
CA GLN A 83 -4.43 -6.54 -5.09
C GLN A 83 -4.79 -5.65 -3.90
N ASP A 84 -3.90 -4.72 -3.53
CA ASP A 84 -4.14 -3.74 -2.47
C ASP A 84 -5.38 -2.87 -2.78
N LEU A 85 -5.49 -2.39 -4.02
CA LEU A 85 -6.64 -1.60 -4.45
C LEU A 85 -7.95 -2.38 -4.35
N ILE A 86 -7.94 -3.67 -4.73
CA ILE A 86 -9.11 -4.54 -4.62
C ILE A 86 -9.48 -4.76 -3.14
N ALA A 87 -8.49 -5.00 -2.28
CA ALA A 87 -8.71 -5.20 -0.85
C ALA A 87 -9.34 -3.95 -0.20
N GLU A 88 -8.81 -2.75 -0.47
CA GLU A 88 -9.35 -1.51 0.06
C GLU A 88 -10.75 -1.17 -0.48
N ARG A 89 -11.02 -1.48 -1.76
CA ARG A 89 -12.36 -1.33 -2.33
C ARG A 89 -13.37 -2.25 -1.64
N LYS A 90 -13.00 -3.50 -1.35
CA LYS A 90 -13.85 -4.45 -0.62
C LYS A 90 -14.15 -3.96 0.79
N LYS A 91 -13.14 -3.49 1.54
CA LYS A 91 -13.33 -2.89 2.87
C LYS A 91 -14.26 -1.68 2.81
N SER A 92 -14.02 -0.78 1.86
CA SER A 92 -14.85 0.42 1.67
C SER A 92 -16.31 0.10 1.30
N ALA A 93 -16.55 -1.03 0.63
CA ALA A 93 -17.92 -1.49 0.36
C ALA A 93 -18.59 -2.00 1.64
N ALA A 94 -17.89 -2.81 2.44
CA ALA A 94 -18.39 -3.31 3.73
C ALA A 94 -18.69 -2.16 4.70
N TYR A 95 -17.78 -1.19 4.86
CA TYR A 95 -18.02 -0.04 5.73
C TYR A 95 -19.20 0.81 5.29
N ARG A 96 -19.46 0.94 3.98
CA ARG A 96 -20.64 1.65 3.48
C ARG A 96 -21.94 0.94 3.84
N GLN A 97 -21.97 -0.39 3.71
CA GLN A 97 -23.12 -1.20 4.15
C GLN A 97 -23.35 -1.06 5.65
N GLU A 98 -22.29 -1.15 6.46
CA GLU A 98 -22.38 -0.99 7.91
C GLU A 98 -22.90 0.41 8.31
N ILE A 99 -22.44 1.47 7.63
CA ILE A 99 -22.95 2.83 7.86
C ILE A 99 -24.44 2.94 7.51
N GLU A 100 -24.89 2.34 6.41
CA GLU A 100 -26.30 2.34 6.04
C GLU A 100 -27.17 1.60 7.07
N GLU A 101 -26.72 0.42 7.51
CA GLU A 101 -27.41 -0.35 8.56
C GLU A 101 -27.48 0.40 9.88
N LEU A 102 -26.36 1.00 10.31
CA LEU A 102 -26.31 1.78 11.54
C LEU A 102 -27.21 3.03 11.46
N ARG A 103 -27.22 3.72 10.32
CA ARG A 103 -28.12 4.85 10.10
C ARG A 103 -29.59 4.44 10.16
N ALA A 104 -29.95 3.30 9.57
CA ALA A 104 -31.30 2.76 9.65
C ALA A 104 -31.70 2.43 11.10
N LYS A 105 -30.81 1.79 11.86
CA LYS A 105 -31.03 1.50 13.29
C LYS A 105 -31.20 2.77 14.11
N VAL A 106 -30.36 3.78 13.89
CA VAL A 106 -30.44 5.08 14.58
C VAL A 106 -31.77 5.79 14.26
N ALA A 107 -32.17 5.81 12.99
CA ALA A 107 -33.45 6.40 12.59
C ALA A 107 -34.65 5.68 13.23
N HIS A 108 -34.61 4.35 13.30
CA HIS A 108 -35.64 3.57 13.96
C HIS A 108 -35.71 3.87 15.46
N LEU A 109 -34.57 3.86 16.15
CA LEU A 109 -34.50 4.19 17.57
C LEU A 109 -34.96 5.62 17.86
N ALA A 110 -34.61 6.59 17.00
CA ALA A 110 -35.07 7.96 17.14
C ALA A 110 -36.61 8.07 17.04
N SER A 111 -37.22 7.37 16.09
CA SER A 111 -38.68 7.33 15.95
C SER A 111 -39.36 6.73 17.18
N VAL A 112 -38.87 5.59 17.67
CA VAL A 112 -39.40 4.95 18.88
C VAL A 112 -39.23 5.87 20.10
N ASN A 113 -38.07 6.51 20.24
CA ASN A 113 -37.82 7.44 21.33
C ASN A 113 -38.75 8.64 21.29
N GLU A 114 -39.08 9.18 20.11
CA GLU A 114 -40.02 10.29 19.99
C GLU A 114 -41.42 9.90 20.50
N VAL A 115 -41.92 8.74 20.09
CA VAL A 115 -43.20 8.20 20.57
C VAL A 115 -43.18 8.00 22.08
N LEU A 116 -42.12 7.39 22.61
CA LEU A 116 -41.97 7.17 24.05
C LEU A 116 -41.87 8.48 24.84
N LEU A 117 -41.24 9.51 24.28
CA LEU A 117 -41.15 10.83 24.89
C LEU A 117 -42.53 11.49 24.96
N ASP A 118 -43.34 11.37 23.91
CA ASP A 118 -44.70 11.87 23.88
C ASP A 118 -45.61 11.13 24.86
N GLU A 119 -45.52 9.80 24.92
CA GLU A 119 -46.21 9.01 25.94
C GLU A 119 -45.79 9.42 27.36
N ASN A 120 -44.49 9.63 27.60
CA ASN A 120 -43.99 10.11 28.89
C ASN A 120 -44.54 11.48 29.24
N ARG A 121 -44.61 12.41 28.27
CA ARG A 121 -45.20 13.74 28.48
C ARG A 121 -46.67 13.63 28.88
N VAL A 122 -47.44 12.81 28.19
CA VAL A 122 -48.86 12.56 28.49
C VAL A 122 -49.01 11.95 29.89
N LEU A 123 -48.21 10.95 30.23
CA LEU A 123 -48.25 10.31 31.54
C LEU A 123 -47.86 11.27 32.67
N LYS A 124 -46.80 12.07 32.48
CA LYS A 124 -46.41 13.10 33.45
C LYS A 124 -47.48 14.17 33.62
N ALA A 125 -48.12 14.61 32.54
CA ALA A 125 -49.24 15.55 32.62
C ALA A 125 -50.42 14.97 33.41
N LYS A 126 -50.78 13.70 33.17
CA LYS A 126 -51.80 12.99 33.96
C LYS A 126 -51.42 12.87 35.43
N LEU A 127 -50.15 12.56 35.73
CA LEU A 127 -49.66 12.43 37.11
C LEU A 127 -49.66 13.78 37.84
N SER A 128 -49.46 14.88 37.13
CA SER A 128 -49.54 16.24 37.69
C SER A 128 -50.96 16.75 37.93
N ASP A 129 -52.00 16.01 37.50
CA ASP A 129 -53.39 16.34 37.78
C ASP A 129 -53.68 16.15 39.28
N ARG A 130 -54.28 17.16 39.90
CA ARG A 130 -54.57 17.22 41.34
C ARG A 130 -55.51 16.12 41.83
N LYS A 131 -56.21 15.44 40.91
CA LYS A 131 -57.10 14.29 41.20
C LYS A 131 -56.38 12.94 41.26
N VAL A 132 -55.11 12.89 40.85
CA VAL A 132 -54.32 11.65 40.86
C VAL A 132 -53.49 11.61 42.14
N VAL A 133 -53.56 10.48 42.86
CA VAL A 133 -52.84 10.26 44.12
C VAL A 133 -51.97 9.03 43.95
N ASP A 134 -50.68 9.14 44.25
CA ASP A 134 -49.75 8.01 44.20
C ASP A 134 -50.14 6.98 45.25
N LEU A 135 -50.61 5.82 44.78
CA LEU A 135 -50.82 4.66 45.62
C LEU A 135 -49.46 3.99 45.81
N ALA A 136 -48.86 4.14 47.00
CA ALA A 136 -47.60 3.49 47.34
C ALA A 136 -47.70 1.99 47.01
N SER A 137 -46.92 1.54 46.03
CA SER A 137 -46.89 0.14 45.64
C SER A 137 -46.45 -0.67 46.86
N ARG A 138 -47.33 -1.55 47.33
CA ARG A 138 -47.08 -2.45 48.45
C ARG A 138 -45.77 -3.20 48.17
N LYS A 139 -44.75 -3.00 49.02
CA LYS A 139 -43.50 -3.77 48.95
C LYS A 139 -43.85 -5.26 48.86
N PRO A 140 -43.28 -6.04 47.92
CA PRO A 140 -43.39 -7.48 47.99
C PRO A 140 -42.73 -7.93 49.30
N HIS A 141 -43.54 -8.52 50.18
CA HIS A 141 -43.03 -9.20 51.36
C HIS A 141 -42.38 -10.51 50.90
N GLY A 142 -41.10 -10.68 51.28
CA GLY A 142 -40.44 -11.98 51.49
C GLY A 142 -40.28 -12.88 50.28
#